data_AF-A0A8S1V2Z7-F1
#
_entry.id   AF-A0A8S1V2Z7-F1
#
_cell.length_a   1.000
_cell.length_b   1.000
_cell.length_c   1.000
_cell.angle_alpha   90.00
_cell.angle_beta   90.00
_cell.angle_gamma   90.00
#
_symmetry.space_group_name_H-M   'P 1'
#
loop_
_entity.id
_entity.type
_entity.pdbx_description
1 polymer ?
#
loop_
_entity_poly.entity_id
_entity_poly.type
_entity_poly.pdbx_seq_one_letter_code
_entity_poly.pdbx_strand_id
1 'polypeptide(L)'
;MKYLIVATLILFTMAEQIKCPLEIDTSVSCTKENQPSCSFSSEGYPLGTFENPCFACRADRAVSYELNPCKLATTPSDPQVTDSGNSSSTTSKGNTVIKCDIPKSDSPICPAVYKPTCGLFNSSIQCFKAPCGRSFGNECEACSDKSVDSYFYGDCEDVPQEDPQNPPDDSITYCTEPRPEICTDEYTDTCAFISTPCFSDSCLRSAGNYCDACSKKDVVGYIKQSCEKYKQVYTQYPSNLDDKDPQTQTEEEAQDLDSQNQETSKQCGTKPSSCDNTVNEVCATYQCNDTTCQKEFQNSCQACLESTTISYIQGKCQTLSGTILGLALLLQLII
;
A
#
# COMPACT_ATOMS: atom_id res chain seq x y z
N MET A 1 -47.96 -30.53 -1.91
CA MET A 1 -47.70 -29.14 -1.46
C MET A 1 -46.93 -29.01 -0.14
N LYS A 2 -47.02 -29.92 0.84
CA LYS A 2 -46.23 -29.81 2.09
C LYS A 2 -44.71 -30.06 1.94
N TYR A 3 -44.29 -30.85 0.93
CA TYR A 3 -42.87 -31.14 0.68
C TYR A 3 -42.11 -30.05 -0.11
N LEU A 4 -42.83 -29.12 -0.76
CA LEU A 4 -42.21 -28.01 -1.48
C LEU A 4 -41.70 -26.91 -0.53
N ILE A 5 -42.33 -26.76 0.64
CA ILE A 5 -41.91 -25.80 1.68
C ILE A 5 -40.65 -26.30 2.41
N VAL A 6 -40.45 -27.62 2.52
CA VAL A 6 -39.26 -28.20 3.16
C VAL A 6 -38.05 -28.15 2.23
N ALA A 7 -38.25 -28.29 0.91
CA ALA A 7 -37.18 -28.19 -0.07
C ALA A 7 -36.62 -26.76 -0.21
N THR A 8 -37.46 -25.73 -0.07
CA THR A 8 -36.99 -24.33 -0.06
C THR A 8 -36.25 -23.96 1.23
N LEU A 9 -36.55 -24.60 2.36
CA LEU A 9 -35.85 -24.36 3.63
C LEU A 9 -34.45 -25.01 3.72
N ILE A 10 -34.20 -26.07 2.93
CA ILE A 10 -32.90 -26.79 2.95
C ILE A 10 -31.86 -26.15 2.00
N LEU A 11 -32.29 -25.36 1.01
CA LEU A 11 -31.38 -24.71 0.03
C LEU A 11 -30.75 -23.38 0.50
N PHE A 12 -31.11 -22.85 1.67
CA PHE A 12 -30.56 -21.60 2.24
C PHE A 12 -29.46 -21.82 3.29
N THR A 13 -28.61 -22.84 3.13
CA THR A 13 -27.45 -23.07 4.02
C THR A 13 -26.10 -22.85 3.34
N MET A 14 -26.07 -22.00 2.31
CA MET A 14 -24.80 -21.46 1.82
C MET A 14 -24.32 -20.46 2.88
N ALA A 15 -23.11 -20.66 3.42
CA ALA A 15 -22.50 -19.72 4.33
C ALA A 15 -22.38 -18.36 3.61
N GLU A 16 -23.22 -17.39 4.00
CA GLU A 16 -23.18 -16.06 3.42
C GLU A 16 -21.88 -15.38 3.88
N GLN A 17 -20.97 -15.13 2.93
CA GLN A 17 -19.83 -14.25 3.16
C GLN A 17 -20.35 -12.84 3.40
N ILE A 18 -20.05 -12.27 4.57
CA ILE A 18 -20.49 -10.94 4.94
C ILE A 18 -19.47 -9.95 4.38
N LYS A 19 -19.90 -9.03 3.52
CA LYS A 19 -19.03 -8.00 2.94
C LYS A 19 -18.58 -7.01 4.01
N CYS A 20 -17.29 -6.68 4.00
CA CYS A 20 -16.75 -5.61 4.82
C CYS A 20 -17.24 -4.25 4.29
N PRO A 21 -17.53 -3.28 5.16
CA PRO A 21 -17.84 -1.92 4.72
C PRO A 21 -16.61 -1.32 4.01
N LEU A 22 -16.84 -0.60 2.91
CA LEU A 22 -15.78 0.01 2.08
C LEU A 22 -14.89 0.98 2.87
N GLU A 23 -15.45 1.59 3.92
CA GLU A 23 -14.77 2.53 4.79
C GLU A 23 -14.95 2.06 6.24
N ILE A 24 -13.97 1.31 6.74
CA ILE A 24 -13.87 1.09 8.18
C ILE A 24 -13.13 2.29 8.75
N ASP A 25 -13.86 3.12 9.48
CA ASP A 25 -13.25 4.15 10.30
C ASP A 25 -12.24 3.50 11.26
N THR A 26 -10.95 3.74 11.03
CA THR A 26 -9.86 3.18 11.81
C THR A 26 -9.81 3.76 13.23
N SER A 27 -10.47 4.91 13.46
CA SER A 27 -10.58 5.56 14.77
C SER A 27 -11.51 4.84 15.74
N VAL A 28 -12.48 4.06 15.23
CA VAL A 28 -13.41 3.30 16.07
C VAL A 28 -12.66 2.11 16.68
N SER A 29 -12.69 1.94 18.00
CA SER A 29 -12.10 0.74 18.60
C SER A 29 -12.99 -0.49 18.34
N CYS A 30 -12.41 -1.58 17.83
CA CYS A 30 -13.13 -2.85 17.74
C CYS A 30 -13.53 -3.33 19.15
N THR A 31 -14.74 -3.87 19.29
CA THR A 31 -15.20 -4.43 20.56
C THR A 31 -14.31 -5.62 20.96
N LYS A 32 -14.14 -5.88 22.26
CA LYS A 32 -13.38 -7.03 22.77
C LYS A 32 -14.19 -8.33 22.79
N GLU A 33 -15.28 -8.40 22.04
CA GLU A 33 -16.09 -9.61 21.97
C GLU A 33 -15.32 -10.66 21.15
N ASN A 34 -15.11 -11.84 21.71
CA ASN A 34 -14.36 -12.90 21.07
C ASN A 34 -15.31 -13.72 20.17
N GLN A 35 -15.36 -13.36 18.89
CA GLN A 35 -16.19 -14.00 17.87
C GLN A 35 -15.32 -14.34 16.65
N PRO A 36 -14.52 -15.42 16.70
CA PRO A 36 -13.47 -15.65 15.73
C PRO A 36 -14.01 -15.71 14.31
N SER A 37 -13.42 -14.92 13.42
CA SER A 37 -13.91 -14.70 12.05
C SER A 37 -12.79 -14.88 11.04
N CYS A 38 -13.08 -15.51 9.90
CA CYS A 38 -12.14 -15.71 8.80
C CYS A 38 -12.29 -14.56 7.79
N SER A 39 -11.20 -13.85 7.48
CA SER A 39 -11.21 -12.79 6.47
C SER A 39 -10.82 -13.31 5.10
N PHE A 40 -11.36 -12.72 4.03
CA PHE A 40 -11.12 -13.09 2.64
C PHE A 40 -10.76 -11.89 1.77
N SER A 41 -9.87 -12.12 0.79
CA SER A 41 -9.54 -11.14 -0.24
C SER A 41 -10.62 -11.03 -1.31
N SER A 42 -10.53 -10.03 -2.20
CA SER A 42 -11.39 -9.90 -3.39
C SER A 42 -11.38 -11.11 -4.32
N GLU A 43 -10.33 -11.93 -4.25
CA GLU A 43 -10.16 -13.15 -5.02
C GLU A 43 -10.71 -14.39 -4.29
N GLY A 44 -11.20 -14.23 -3.06
CA GLY A 44 -11.75 -15.30 -2.24
C GLY A 44 -10.71 -16.12 -1.47
N TYR A 45 -9.45 -15.67 -1.40
CA TYR A 45 -8.41 -16.35 -0.61
C TYR A 45 -8.53 -16.01 0.88
N PRO A 46 -8.42 -17.00 1.79
CA PRO A 46 -8.45 -16.72 3.23
C PRO A 46 -7.18 -15.99 3.65
N LEU A 47 -7.35 -14.83 4.30
CA LEU A 47 -6.27 -13.98 4.80
C LEU A 47 -5.86 -14.35 6.23
N GLY A 48 -6.74 -14.98 6.99
CA GLY A 48 -6.45 -15.41 8.36
C GLY A 48 -7.68 -15.42 9.27
N THR A 49 -7.52 -16.01 10.45
CA THR A 49 -8.52 -15.98 11.51
C THR A 49 -8.23 -14.82 12.46
N PHE A 50 -9.24 -14.01 12.74
CA PHE A 50 -9.17 -12.83 13.59
C PHE A 50 -10.10 -12.99 14.80
N GLU A 51 -9.83 -12.26 15.88
CA GLU A 51 -10.59 -12.36 17.14
C GLU A 51 -12.07 -12.03 16.97
N ASN A 52 -12.41 -11.11 16.05
CA ASN A 52 -13.77 -10.71 15.75
C ASN A 52 -13.93 -10.13 14.33
N PRO A 53 -15.17 -9.93 13.85
CA PRO A 53 -15.44 -9.37 12.53
C PRO A 53 -14.78 -8.02 12.23
N CYS A 54 -14.70 -7.15 13.25
CA CYS A 54 -14.10 -5.82 13.08
C CYS A 54 -12.61 -5.93 12.76
N PHE A 55 -11.88 -6.82 13.45
CA PHE A 55 -10.49 -7.12 13.11
C PHE A 55 -10.35 -7.85 11.77
N ALA A 56 -11.26 -8.77 11.45
CA ALA A 56 -11.25 -9.47 10.16
C ALA A 56 -11.34 -8.51 8.97
N CYS A 57 -12.21 -7.50 9.06
CA CYS A 57 -12.39 -6.52 8.01
C CYS A 57 -11.31 -5.41 8.00
N ARG A 58 -10.52 -5.27 9.07
CA ARG A 58 -9.35 -4.36 9.11
C ARG A 58 -8.08 -4.98 8.57
N ALA A 59 -8.08 -6.27 8.29
CA ALA A 59 -6.93 -6.92 7.67
C ALA A 59 -6.67 -6.31 6.28
N ASP A 60 -5.40 -6.16 5.91
CA ASP A 60 -5.04 -5.64 4.60
C ASP A 60 -5.70 -6.48 3.50
N ARG A 61 -6.38 -5.82 2.56
CA ARG A 61 -7.11 -6.42 1.43
C ARG A 61 -8.35 -7.26 1.78
N ALA A 62 -8.83 -7.20 3.02
CA ALA A 62 -10.09 -7.84 3.39
C ALA A 62 -11.28 -7.20 2.66
N VAL A 63 -12.09 -8.00 1.98
CA VAL A 63 -13.36 -7.53 1.39
C VAL A 63 -14.59 -8.21 1.97
N SER A 64 -14.42 -9.39 2.57
CA SER A 64 -15.49 -10.14 3.20
C SER A 64 -14.95 -11.00 4.34
N TYR A 65 -15.85 -11.49 5.19
CA TYR A 65 -15.53 -12.40 6.26
C TYR A 65 -16.62 -13.46 6.48
N GLU A 66 -16.25 -14.53 7.18
CA GLU A 66 -17.18 -15.56 7.69
C GLU A 66 -17.07 -15.65 9.22
N LEU A 67 -18.20 -15.92 9.90
CA LEU A 67 -18.31 -15.99 11.37
C LEU A 67 -17.75 -17.28 11.99
N ASN A 68 -16.66 -17.81 11.42
CA ASN A 68 -15.95 -18.97 11.96
C ASN A 68 -14.46 -18.81 11.69
N PRO A 69 -13.58 -19.49 12.47
CA PRO A 69 -12.17 -19.61 12.14
C PRO A 69 -11.98 -20.11 10.71
N CYS A 70 -10.93 -19.63 10.04
CA CYS A 70 -10.56 -20.15 8.73
C CYS A 70 -10.34 -21.65 8.84
N LYS A 71 -11.03 -22.40 7.99
CA LYS A 71 -10.69 -23.80 7.79
C LYS A 71 -9.33 -23.81 7.12
N LEU A 72 -8.28 -24.11 7.88
CA LEU A 72 -7.01 -24.50 7.30
C LEU A 72 -7.35 -25.61 6.32
N ALA A 73 -7.18 -25.36 5.03
CA ALA A 73 -7.29 -26.40 4.04
C ALA A 73 -6.26 -27.44 4.46
N THR A 74 -6.71 -28.52 5.10
CA THR A 74 -5.90 -29.71 5.29
C THR A 74 -5.50 -30.10 3.89
N THR A 75 -4.23 -29.81 3.56
CA THR A 75 -3.65 -30.11 2.27
C THR A 75 -4.12 -31.52 1.89
N PRO A 76 -4.76 -31.70 0.72
CA PRO A 76 -5.09 -33.04 0.26
C PRO A 76 -3.81 -33.85 0.36
N SER A 77 -3.83 -34.87 1.22
CA SER A 77 -2.72 -35.80 1.37
C SER A 77 -2.61 -36.55 0.04
N ASP A 78 -1.79 -36.01 -0.85
CA ASP A 78 -1.47 -36.61 -2.13
C ASP A 78 -0.66 -37.91 -1.88
N PRO A 79 -0.83 -38.92 -2.74
CA PRO A 79 -0.35 -40.27 -2.51
C PRO A 79 1.18 -40.32 -2.50
N GLN A 80 1.71 -41.16 -1.61
CA GLN A 80 3.14 -41.44 -1.48
C GLN A 80 3.80 -41.66 -2.86
N VAL A 81 4.67 -40.74 -3.24
CA VAL A 81 5.73 -40.99 -4.20
C VAL A 81 7.02 -41.12 -3.41
N THR A 82 7.38 -42.38 -3.14
CA THR A 82 8.77 -42.79 -2.95
C THR A 82 9.57 -42.39 -4.19
N ASP A 83 10.47 -41.42 -4.07
CA ASP A 83 11.83 -41.63 -4.60
C ASP A 83 12.88 -40.69 -4.01
N SER A 84 14.06 -41.25 -3.83
CA SER A 84 15.28 -40.56 -3.40
C SER A 84 15.84 -39.74 -4.55
N GLY A 85 15.93 -38.42 -4.38
CA GLY A 85 16.52 -37.53 -5.37
C GLY A 85 17.02 -36.25 -4.74
N ASN A 86 18.32 -36.20 -4.47
CA ASN A 86 19.07 -35.05 -3.97
C ASN A 86 19.05 -33.93 -5.04
N SER A 87 17.99 -33.12 -5.05
CA SER A 87 17.81 -32.01 -5.99
C SER A 87 17.97 -30.69 -5.24
N SER A 88 19.21 -30.22 -5.20
CA SER A 88 19.57 -28.88 -4.73
C SER A 88 18.99 -27.86 -5.71
N SER A 89 17.79 -27.36 -5.42
CA SER A 89 17.19 -26.26 -6.16
C SER A 89 17.89 -24.97 -5.73
N THR A 90 18.85 -24.51 -6.55
CA THR A 90 19.36 -23.14 -6.51
C THR A 90 18.25 -22.20 -6.97
N THR A 91 17.35 -21.84 -6.05
CA THR A 91 16.43 -20.72 -6.20
C THR A 91 17.26 -19.44 -6.15
N SER A 92 17.08 -18.57 -7.15
CA SER A 92 17.84 -17.32 -7.25
C SER A 92 17.71 -16.49 -5.97
N LYS A 93 18.85 -16.23 -5.31
CA LYS A 93 19.05 -15.35 -4.14
C LYS A 93 18.45 -13.96 -4.40
N GLY A 94 17.16 -13.79 -4.09
CA GLY A 94 16.54 -12.47 -4.00
C GLY A 94 16.78 -11.92 -2.60
N ASN A 95 17.71 -10.98 -2.46
CA ASN A 95 18.02 -10.29 -1.20
C ASN A 95 16.93 -9.28 -0.80
N THR A 96 15.66 -9.64 -0.95
CA THR A 96 14.56 -8.78 -0.53
C THR A 96 14.42 -8.91 0.97
N VAL A 97 14.60 -7.80 1.69
CA VAL A 97 14.33 -7.72 3.12
C VAL A 97 12.81 -7.59 3.30
N ILE A 98 12.23 -8.47 4.11
CA ILE A 98 10.80 -8.60 4.38
C ILE A 98 10.57 -8.26 5.85
N LYS A 99 9.61 -7.37 6.15
CA LYS A 99 9.29 -7.00 7.52
C LYS A 99 8.49 -8.10 8.23
N CYS A 100 8.73 -8.29 9.52
CA CYS A 100 7.93 -9.20 10.34
C CYS A 100 6.59 -8.56 10.69
N ASP A 101 5.53 -8.97 9.99
CA ASP A 101 4.15 -8.51 10.26
C ASP A 101 3.40 -9.41 11.26
N ILE A 102 4.00 -10.53 11.67
CA ILE A 102 3.40 -11.48 12.61
C ILE A 102 3.42 -10.88 14.02
N PRO A 103 2.29 -10.86 14.76
CA PRO A 103 2.28 -10.40 16.13
C PRO A 103 3.22 -11.25 16.99
N LYS A 104 4.17 -10.58 17.66
CA LYS A 104 5.19 -11.18 18.52
C LYS A 104 4.54 -11.80 19.77
N SER A 105 4.17 -13.08 19.67
CA SER A 105 3.68 -13.88 20.79
C SER A 105 4.85 -14.52 21.55
N ASP A 106 4.67 -14.84 22.83
CA ASP A 106 5.68 -15.55 23.63
C ASP A 106 5.90 -17.00 23.18
N SER A 107 4.93 -17.58 22.45
CA SER A 107 4.96 -18.97 22.00
C SER A 107 4.22 -19.17 20.67
N PRO A 108 4.70 -18.62 19.54
CA PRO A 108 4.10 -18.91 18.25
C PRO A 108 4.37 -20.37 17.86
N ILE A 109 3.34 -21.04 17.35
CA ILE A 109 3.48 -22.39 16.80
C ILE A 109 4.02 -22.24 15.38
N CYS A 110 5.31 -22.44 15.20
CA CYS A 110 5.94 -22.39 13.88
C CYS A 110 5.90 -23.77 13.19
N PRO A 111 5.59 -23.83 11.89
CA PRO A 111 5.63 -25.07 11.14
C PRO A 111 7.07 -25.59 11.04
N ALA A 112 7.25 -26.91 11.10
CA ALA A 112 8.55 -27.57 10.96
C ALA A 112 9.01 -27.65 9.49
N VAL A 113 8.92 -26.53 8.77
CA VAL A 113 9.39 -26.39 7.39
C VAL A 113 10.75 -25.71 7.43
N TYR A 114 11.77 -26.34 6.86
CA TYR A 114 13.11 -25.75 6.78
C TYR A 114 13.24 -24.88 5.53
N LYS A 115 13.42 -23.58 5.74
CA LYS A 115 13.59 -22.54 4.74
C LYS A 115 14.51 -21.47 5.34
N PRO A 116 15.85 -21.64 5.22
CA PRO A 116 16.82 -20.86 5.98
C PRO A 116 16.54 -19.37 5.81
N THR A 117 16.53 -18.67 6.94
CA THR A 117 16.12 -17.27 7.00
C THR A 117 17.04 -16.52 7.94
N CYS A 118 17.59 -15.39 7.50
CA CYS A 118 18.35 -14.50 8.36
C CYS A 118 17.42 -13.44 8.92
N GLY A 119 17.16 -13.47 10.23
CA GLY A 119 16.41 -12.44 10.93
C GLY A 119 17.31 -11.28 11.30
N LEU A 120 16.98 -10.07 10.84
CA LEU A 120 17.65 -8.82 11.13
C LEU A 120 17.08 -8.21 12.42
N PHE A 121 17.96 -7.87 13.35
CA PHE A 121 17.56 -7.29 14.62
C PHE A 121 17.05 -5.85 14.47
N ASN A 122 16.15 -5.45 15.38
CA ASN A 122 15.73 -4.07 15.50
C ASN A 122 16.85 -3.16 16.06
N SER A 123 16.66 -1.85 16.00
CA SER A 123 17.62 -0.83 16.46
C SER A 123 17.90 -0.84 17.98
N SER A 124 17.20 -1.67 18.77
CA SER A 124 17.46 -1.82 20.21
C SER A 124 18.67 -2.71 20.51
N ILE A 125 19.16 -3.48 19.53
CA ILE A 125 20.35 -4.33 19.66
C ILE A 125 21.55 -3.63 19.02
N GLN A 126 22.60 -3.43 19.80
CA GLN A 126 23.89 -2.95 19.30
C GLN A 126 24.70 -4.13 18.76
N CYS A 127 24.90 -4.16 17.44
CA CYS A 127 25.76 -5.14 16.79
C CYS A 127 27.17 -4.60 16.58
N PHE A 128 28.17 -5.45 16.85
CA PHE A 128 29.58 -5.13 16.58
C PHE A 128 30.00 -5.44 15.14
N LYS A 129 29.24 -6.29 14.42
CA LYS A 129 29.52 -6.73 13.05
C LYS A 129 28.21 -6.88 12.26
N ALA A 130 28.23 -6.49 10.99
CA ALA A 130 27.12 -6.66 10.06
C ALA A 130 27.16 -8.02 9.32
N PRO A 131 26.01 -8.55 8.86
CA PRO A 131 24.64 -8.06 9.13
C PRO A 131 24.28 -8.25 10.60
N CYS A 132 23.50 -7.30 11.15
CA CYS A 132 23.02 -7.37 12.52
C CYS A 132 21.84 -8.35 12.59
N GLY A 133 22.13 -9.65 12.66
CA GLY A 133 21.10 -10.68 12.59
C GLY A 133 21.55 -12.08 13.03
N ARG A 134 20.62 -13.03 12.95
CA ARG A 134 20.81 -14.44 13.29
C ARG A 134 20.09 -15.34 12.28
N SER A 135 20.69 -16.49 11.95
CA SER A 135 20.04 -17.51 11.12
C SER A 135 18.97 -18.28 11.91
N PHE A 136 17.83 -18.52 11.26
CA PHE A 136 16.67 -19.27 11.74
C PHE A 136 16.29 -20.35 10.73
N GLY A 137 15.57 -21.37 11.19
CA GLY A 137 15.12 -22.48 10.33
C GLY A 137 14.07 -22.04 9.31
N ASN A 138 13.27 -21.01 9.62
CA ASN A 138 12.28 -20.41 8.72
C ASN A 138 11.88 -18.99 9.16
N GLU A 139 11.06 -18.34 8.35
CA GLU A 139 10.53 -17.00 8.56
C GLU A 139 9.67 -16.88 9.84
N CYS A 140 8.94 -17.93 10.20
CA CYS A 140 8.14 -17.92 11.44
C CYS A 140 9.05 -17.91 12.66
N GLU A 141 10.08 -18.77 12.69
CA GLU A 141 11.07 -18.79 13.76
C GLU A 141 11.80 -17.46 13.86
N ALA A 142 12.18 -16.85 12.74
CA ALA A 142 12.80 -15.52 12.73
C ALA A 142 11.86 -14.46 13.33
N CYS A 143 10.62 -14.34 12.84
CA CYS A 143 9.67 -13.33 13.31
C CYS A 143 9.08 -13.61 14.70
N SER A 144 9.22 -14.84 15.21
CA SER A 144 8.89 -15.17 16.60
C SER A 144 9.83 -14.53 17.61
N ASP A 145 11.07 -14.27 17.21
CA ASP A 145 12.06 -13.66 18.09
C ASP A 145 11.76 -12.16 18.24
N LYS A 146 11.56 -11.71 19.48
CA LYS A 146 11.23 -10.31 19.78
C LYS A 146 12.31 -9.34 19.30
N SER A 147 13.55 -9.80 19.20
CA SER A 147 14.68 -9.01 18.73
C SER A 147 14.67 -8.77 17.23
N VAL A 148 14.01 -9.60 16.43
CA VAL A 148 13.98 -9.51 14.97
C VAL A 148 12.89 -8.53 14.52
N ASP A 149 13.21 -7.65 13.56
CA ASP A 149 12.26 -6.70 12.94
C ASP A 149 11.92 -7.07 11.50
N SER A 150 12.90 -7.63 10.80
CA SER A 150 12.79 -8.01 9.39
C SER A 150 13.64 -9.24 9.12
N TYR A 151 13.50 -9.85 7.95
CA TYR A 151 14.25 -11.03 7.56
C TYR A 151 14.50 -11.07 6.06
N PHE A 152 15.44 -11.89 5.61
CA PHE A 152 15.56 -12.29 4.21
C PHE A 152 15.86 -13.80 4.13
N TYR A 153 15.58 -14.42 2.99
CA TYR A 153 15.82 -15.86 2.81
C TYR A 153 17.30 -16.16 2.54
N GLY A 154 17.85 -17.13 3.26
CA GLY A 154 19.26 -17.51 3.25
C GLY A 154 19.88 -17.42 4.65
N ASP A 155 21.15 -17.78 4.75
CA ASP A 155 21.92 -17.63 5.99
C ASP A 155 22.43 -16.20 6.17
N CYS A 156 22.66 -15.77 7.42
CA CYS A 156 23.25 -14.45 7.66
C CYS A 156 24.68 -14.31 7.15
N GLU A 157 25.38 -15.42 6.90
CA GLU A 157 26.70 -15.44 6.28
C GLU A 157 26.64 -15.23 4.76
N ASP A 158 25.47 -15.45 4.14
CA ASP A 158 25.24 -15.32 2.70
C ASP A 158 24.95 -13.90 2.23
N VAL A 159 24.82 -12.94 3.15
CA VAL A 159 24.68 -11.52 2.79
C VAL A 159 25.92 -11.14 2.00
N PRO A 160 25.78 -10.61 0.77
CA PRO A 160 26.90 -10.02 0.06
C PRO A 160 27.55 -9.02 1.03
N GLN A 161 28.77 -9.33 1.48
CA GLN A 161 29.54 -8.40 2.29
C GLN A 161 29.69 -7.16 1.42
N GLU A 162 29.01 -6.08 1.79
CA GLU A 162 29.27 -4.79 1.15
C GLU A 162 30.75 -4.49 1.39
N ASP A 163 31.46 -4.11 0.33
CA ASP A 163 32.88 -3.85 0.39
C ASP A 163 33.14 -2.82 1.50
N PRO A 164 33.86 -3.17 2.59
CA PRO A 164 34.11 -2.27 3.70
C PRO A 164 34.80 -0.96 3.30
N GLN A 165 35.35 -0.90 2.07
CA GLN A 165 35.96 0.31 1.53
C GLN A 165 34.96 1.32 0.96
N ASN A 166 33.67 0.99 0.80
CA ASN A 166 32.69 1.88 0.19
C ASN A 166 31.26 1.69 0.77
N PRO A 167 31.01 2.10 2.03
CA PRO A 167 29.64 2.08 2.57
C PRO A 167 28.74 2.96 1.68
N PRO A 168 27.50 2.52 1.39
CA PRO A 168 26.53 3.34 0.66
C PRO A 168 26.31 4.62 1.47
N ASP A 169 26.73 5.73 0.88
CA ASP A 169 26.51 7.06 1.42
C ASP A 169 25.03 7.37 1.21
N ASP A 170 24.18 6.92 2.14
CA ASP A 170 22.71 7.08 2.08
C ASP A 170 22.26 8.53 2.26
N SER A 171 23.21 9.45 2.49
CA SER A 171 22.92 10.86 2.70
C SER A 171 22.82 11.61 1.37
N ILE A 172 21.69 12.30 1.17
CA ILE A 172 21.55 13.23 0.05
C ILE A 172 22.51 14.41 0.30
N THR A 173 23.43 14.63 -0.62
CA THR A 173 24.31 15.81 -0.63
C THR A 173 23.73 16.89 -1.53
N TYR A 174 23.52 18.09 -1.00
CA TYR A 174 23.00 19.22 -1.78
C TYR A 174 24.10 19.90 -2.59
N CYS A 175 23.78 20.26 -3.84
CA CYS A 175 24.69 21.03 -4.67
C CYS A 175 24.76 22.47 -4.15
N THR A 176 25.97 23.00 -3.98
CA THR A 176 26.20 24.37 -3.51
C THR A 176 26.76 25.26 -4.62
N GLU A 177 26.54 26.57 -4.51
CA GLU A 177 27.12 27.55 -5.42
C GLU A 177 28.49 28.04 -4.89
N PRO A 178 29.49 28.27 -5.76
CA PRO A 178 29.42 28.18 -7.23
C PRO A 178 29.49 26.73 -7.73
N ARG A 179 28.66 26.41 -8.73
CA ARG A 179 28.70 25.10 -9.38
C ARG A 179 29.99 24.88 -10.17
N PRO A 180 30.53 23.64 -10.19
CA PRO A 180 31.73 23.34 -10.94
C PRO A 180 31.44 23.42 -12.45
N GLU A 181 32.31 24.11 -13.19
CA GLU A 181 32.27 24.17 -14.66
C GLU A 181 33.09 23.05 -15.32
N ILE A 182 34.02 22.45 -14.58
CA ILE A 182 34.94 21.40 -15.05
C ILE A 182 34.89 20.25 -14.07
N CYS A 183 34.64 19.05 -14.59
CA CYS A 183 34.57 17.81 -13.83
C CYS A 183 35.63 16.82 -14.29
N THR A 184 36.06 15.94 -13.38
CA THR A 184 36.97 14.84 -13.70
C THR A 184 36.21 13.71 -14.40
N ASP A 185 36.87 12.97 -15.29
CA ASP A 185 36.29 11.78 -15.94
C ASP A 185 36.26 10.53 -15.04
N GLU A 186 36.41 10.70 -13.72
CA GLU A 186 36.28 9.61 -12.77
C GLU A 186 34.81 9.19 -12.68
N TYR A 187 34.54 7.92 -12.96
CA TYR A 187 33.18 7.39 -12.95
C TYR A 187 32.83 6.88 -11.55
N THR A 188 31.84 7.51 -10.92
CA THR A 188 31.22 7.08 -9.67
C THR A 188 29.71 7.07 -9.87
N ASP A 189 29.07 5.91 -9.82
CA ASP A 189 27.61 5.81 -9.95
C ASP A 189 26.92 6.83 -9.03
N THR A 190 26.30 7.84 -9.63
CA THR A 190 25.71 8.96 -8.91
C THR A 190 24.29 9.19 -9.42
N CYS A 191 23.35 9.30 -8.49
CA CYS A 191 21.99 9.69 -8.80
C CYS A 191 21.78 11.14 -8.39
N ALA A 192 21.49 11.98 -9.37
CA ALA A 192 21.20 13.39 -9.20
C ALA A 192 19.69 13.62 -9.03
N PHE A 193 19.33 14.58 -8.19
CA PHE A 193 17.96 14.98 -7.89
C PHE A 193 17.68 16.35 -8.51
N ILE A 194 16.64 16.46 -9.32
CA ILE A 194 16.16 17.74 -9.89
C ILE A 194 15.32 18.51 -8.86
N SER A 195 14.66 17.79 -7.95
CA SER A 195 13.90 18.33 -6.83
C SER A 195 14.09 17.46 -5.60
N THR A 196 13.91 18.03 -4.40
CA THR A 196 13.90 17.26 -3.15
C THR A 196 12.66 17.67 -2.34
N PRO A 197 11.86 16.71 -1.83
CA PRO A 197 12.01 15.26 -2.01
C PRO A 197 11.71 14.81 -3.45
N CYS A 198 12.28 13.68 -3.87
CA CYS A 198 12.08 13.10 -5.20
C CYS A 198 11.48 11.70 -5.09
N PHE A 199 10.25 11.53 -5.57
CA PHE A 199 9.50 10.28 -5.46
C PHE A 199 9.15 9.66 -6.82
N SER A 200 9.67 10.22 -7.92
CA SER A 200 9.36 9.77 -9.28
C SER A 200 10.63 9.71 -10.14
N ASP A 201 10.59 8.88 -11.18
CA ASP A 201 11.69 8.78 -12.15
C ASP A 201 11.96 10.11 -12.85
N SER A 202 10.96 10.99 -12.95
CA SER A 202 11.07 12.29 -13.60
C SER A 202 11.96 13.29 -12.86
N CYS A 203 12.17 13.12 -11.54
CA CYS A 203 13.05 13.99 -10.75
C CYS A 203 14.45 13.37 -10.50
N LEU A 204 14.71 12.16 -11.01
CA LEU A 204 16.00 11.49 -10.93
C LEU A 204 16.77 11.62 -12.25
N ARG A 205 18.10 11.71 -12.15
CA ARG A 205 18.97 11.67 -13.33
C ARG A 205 20.28 10.99 -13.00
N SER A 206 20.68 10.01 -13.82
CA SER A 206 22.02 9.42 -13.70
C SER A 206 23.09 10.45 -14.06
N ALA A 207 24.16 10.49 -13.28
CA ALA A 207 25.35 11.29 -13.53
C ALA A 207 26.59 10.40 -13.45
N GLY A 208 27.62 10.74 -14.25
CA GLY A 208 28.88 10.00 -14.27
C GLY A 208 29.63 10.10 -12.94
N ASN A 209 29.50 11.23 -12.26
CA ASN A 209 29.93 11.45 -10.89
C ASN A 209 29.16 12.61 -10.23
N TYR A 210 29.49 12.90 -8.98
CA TYR A 210 28.90 14.00 -8.22
C TYR A 210 29.19 15.40 -8.77
N CYS A 211 30.35 15.60 -9.42
CA CYS A 211 30.64 16.85 -10.09
C CYS A 211 29.72 17.04 -11.30
N ASP A 212 29.56 16.02 -12.14
CA ASP A 212 28.65 16.02 -13.29
C ASP A 212 27.18 16.22 -12.88
N ALA A 213 26.81 15.71 -11.70
CA ALA A 213 25.50 15.97 -11.11
C ALA A 213 25.35 17.47 -10.80
N CYS A 214 26.28 18.05 -10.02
CA CYS A 214 26.15 19.43 -9.56
C CYS A 214 26.51 20.51 -10.59
N SER A 215 27.20 20.19 -11.69
CA SER A 215 27.47 21.13 -12.79
C SER A 215 26.18 21.55 -13.51
N LYS A 216 25.13 20.71 -13.47
CA LYS A 216 23.83 20.99 -14.09
C LYS A 216 22.96 21.85 -13.19
N LYS A 217 22.59 23.05 -13.65
CA LYS A 217 21.82 24.04 -12.87
C LYS A 217 20.47 23.57 -12.33
N ASP A 218 19.84 22.59 -12.98
CA ASP A 218 18.55 22.01 -12.57
C ASP A 218 18.67 20.96 -11.46
N VAL A 219 19.88 20.51 -11.12
CA VAL A 219 20.11 19.52 -10.06
C VAL A 219 20.24 20.21 -8.71
N VAL A 220 19.43 19.82 -7.72
CA VAL A 220 19.45 20.34 -6.34
C VAL A 220 20.34 19.54 -5.40
N GLY A 221 20.58 18.27 -5.69
CA GLY A 221 21.44 17.40 -4.88
C GLY A 221 21.77 16.09 -5.58
N TYR A 222 22.53 15.23 -4.91
CA TYR A 222 22.88 13.90 -5.40
C TYR A 222 23.09 12.91 -4.27
N ILE A 223 23.14 11.63 -4.61
CA ILE A 223 23.56 10.52 -3.75
C ILE A 223 24.57 9.66 -4.50
N LYS A 224 25.59 9.12 -3.81
CA LYS A 224 26.69 8.35 -4.41
C LYS A 224 26.31 6.88 -4.66
N GLN A 225 25.24 6.69 -5.42
CA GLN A 225 24.81 5.39 -5.91
C GLN A 225 24.03 5.53 -7.21
N SER A 226 23.77 4.43 -7.90
CA SER A 226 22.94 4.45 -9.11
C SER A 226 21.49 4.83 -8.78
N CYS A 227 20.80 5.47 -9.73
CA CYS A 227 19.38 5.80 -9.55
C CYS A 227 18.52 4.55 -9.34
N GLU A 228 18.86 3.42 -9.97
CA GLU A 228 18.14 2.16 -9.78
C GLU A 228 18.26 1.62 -8.35
N LYS A 229 19.42 1.76 -7.70
CA LYS A 229 19.57 1.43 -6.27
C LYS A 229 18.72 2.36 -5.39
N TYR A 230 18.75 3.67 -5.67
CA TYR A 230 17.93 4.63 -4.94
C TYR A 230 16.42 4.34 -5.07
N LYS A 231 15.95 3.96 -6.27
CA LYS A 231 14.56 3.53 -6.53
C LYS A 231 14.11 2.39 -5.64
N GLN A 232 14.96 1.39 -5.45
CA GLN A 232 14.64 0.24 -4.60
C GLN A 232 14.40 0.64 -3.14
N VAL A 233 15.09 1.67 -2.64
CA VAL A 233 14.93 2.15 -1.26
C VAL A 233 13.56 2.80 -1.05
N TYR A 234 13.09 3.67 -1.95
CA TYR A 234 11.82 4.37 -1.73
C TYR A 234 10.59 3.61 -2.25
N THR A 235 10.73 2.70 -3.22
CA THR A 235 9.63 1.79 -3.60
C THR A 235 9.23 0.83 -2.48
N GLN A 236 10.14 0.58 -1.53
CA GLN A 236 9.86 -0.19 -0.31
C GLN A 236 9.17 0.62 0.79
N TYR A 237 9.15 1.95 0.70
CA TYR A 237 8.28 2.76 1.55
C TYR A 237 6.88 2.72 0.95
N PRO A 238 5.88 2.08 1.59
CA PRO A 238 4.51 2.15 1.13
C PRO A 238 4.11 3.63 1.12
N SER A 239 3.87 4.15 -0.07
CA SER A 239 3.25 5.44 -0.30
C SER A 239 1.82 5.41 0.24
N ASN A 240 1.69 5.50 1.57
CA ASN A 240 0.45 5.85 2.27
C ASN A 240 0.23 7.37 2.21
N LEU A 241 0.26 7.91 1.00
CA LEU A 241 -0.20 9.25 0.68
C LEU A 241 -1.02 9.08 -0.59
N ASP A 242 -2.33 9.15 -0.41
CA ASP A 242 -3.35 8.99 -1.44
C ASP A 242 -3.05 9.83 -2.68
N ASP A 243 -2.76 9.17 -3.79
CA ASP A 243 -3.00 9.68 -5.13
C ASP A 243 -3.23 8.49 -6.06
N LYS A 244 -4.50 8.10 -6.22
CA LYS A 244 -4.95 7.34 -7.38
C LYS A 244 -5.41 8.34 -8.43
N ASP A 245 -4.60 8.50 -9.48
CA ASP A 245 -5.09 8.85 -10.80
C ASP A 245 -4.75 7.69 -11.75
N PRO A 246 -5.75 7.00 -12.33
CA PRO A 246 -5.55 6.18 -13.51
C PRO A 246 -6.17 6.88 -14.73
N GLN A 247 -5.35 7.18 -15.74
CA GLN A 247 -5.38 6.40 -16.99
C GLN A 247 -4.41 6.93 -18.06
N THR A 248 -3.62 6.02 -18.61
CA THR A 248 -3.24 6.06 -20.01
C THR A 248 -3.27 4.62 -20.52
N GLN A 249 -4.30 4.26 -21.28
CA GLN A 249 -4.19 3.30 -22.39
C GLN A 249 -5.49 3.30 -23.23
N THR A 250 -5.29 3.75 -24.47
CA THR A 250 -5.75 3.22 -25.76
C THR A 250 -7.22 2.85 -25.97
N GLU A 251 -7.81 3.59 -26.91
CA GLU A 251 -9.06 3.35 -27.61
C GLU A 251 -9.05 2.01 -28.36
N GLU A 252 -10.03 1.14 -28.11
CA GLU A 252 -10.95 0.58 -29.13
C GLU A 252 -11.95 -0.40 -28.48
N GLU A 253 -13.23 -0.15 -28.77
CA GLU A 253 -14.37 -1.08 -28.76
C GLU A 253 -14.90 -1.68 -27.43
N ALA A 254 -15.87 -0.99 -26.81
CA ALA A 254 -17.13 -1.62 -26.38
C ALA A 254 -18.23 -0.56 -26.16
N GLN A 255 -19.33 -0.73 -26.88
CA GLN A 255 -20.52 0.12 -26.91
C GLN A 255 -21.50 -0.18 -25.75
N ASP A 256 -22.28 0.86 -25.42
CA ASP A 256 -23.64 0.83 -24.85
C ASP A 256 -23.83 0.17 -23.48
N LEU A 257 -23.73 0.96 -22.41
CA LEU A 257 -24.88 1.37 -21.57
C LEU A 257 -24.39 2.29 -20.43
N ASP A 258 -25.15 3.36 -20.17
CA ASP A 258 -25.08 4.31 -19.06
C ASP A 258 -24.19 5.56 -19.20
N SER A 259 -24.53 6.40 -20.18
CA SER A 259 -24.19 7.83 -20.20
C SER A 259 -25.28 8.65 -19.49
N GLN A 260 -25.29 8.68 -18.15
CA GLN A 260 -25.80 9.82 -17.39
C GLN A 260 -24.97 10.01 -16.12
N ASN A 261 -24.34 11.19 -16.03
CA ASN A 261 -23.84 11.80 -14.80
C ASN A 261 -22.44 11.45 -14.27
N GLN A 262 -21.45 11.35 -15.15
CA GLN A 262 -20.05 11.53 -14.72
C GLN A 262 -19.78 13.03 -14.55
N GLU A 263 -20.08 13.57 -13.36
CA GLU A 263 -19.80 14.96 -13.01
C GLU A 263 -18.28 15.18 -12.99
N THR A 264 -17.77 15.80 -14.04
CA THR A 264 -16.34 16.12 -14.17
C THR A 264 -15.98 17.28 -13.26
N SER A 265 -15.09 17.02 -12.29
CA SER A 265 -14.50 18.04 -11.42
C SER A 265 -13.68 19.04 -12.25
N LYS A 266 -13.89 20.33 -12.00
CA LYS A 266 -13.15 21.44 -12.65
C LYS A 266 -12.21 22.09 -11.65
N GLN A 267 -10.94 22.23 -12.03
CA GLN A 267 -9.91 22.87 -11.20
C GLN A 267 -10.06 24.41 -11.24
N CYS A 268 -9.84 25.06 -10.09
CA CYS A 268 -9.77 26.51 -10.04
C CYS A 268 -8.42 27.00 -10.59
N GLY A 269 -8.46 27.77 -11.68
CA GLY A 269 -7.27 28.37 -12.28
C GLY A 269 -6.87 29.69 -11.61
N THR A 270 -6.62 30.73 -12.42
CA THR A 270 -6.31 32.07 -11.92
C THR A 270 -7.48 32.67 -11.15
N LYS A 271 -7.22 33.17 -9.93
CA LYS A 271 -8.23 33.78 -9.06
C LYS A 271 -8.92 34.97 -9.75
N PRO A 272 -10.27 34.95 -9.90
CA PRO A 272 -10.99 36.08 -10.46
C PRO A 272 -10.93 37.29 -9.51
N SER A 273 -10.92 38.51 -10.07
CA SER A 273 -10.93 39.75 -9.27
C SER A 273 -12.33 40.14 -8.78
N SER A 274 -13.38 39.65 -9.44
CA SER A 274 -14.78 39.89 -9.10
C SER A 274 -15.67 38.80 -9.70
N CYS A 275 -16.76 38.47 -9.01
CA CYS A 275 -17.73 37.50 -9.47
C CYS A 275 -19.09 38.15 -9.73
N ASP A 276 -19.81 37.63 -10.72
CA ASP A 276 -21.20 37.96 -10.91
C ASP A 276 -22.09 37.26 -9.86
N ASN A 277 -23.35 37.69 -9.78
CA ASN A 277 -24.36 37.14 -8.86
C ASN A 277 -25.23 36.07 -9.55
N THR A 278 -24.77 35.46 -10.64
CA THR A 278 -25.52 34.40 -11.34
C THR A 278 -25.48 33.15 -10.46
N VAL A 279 -26.64 32.58 -10.11
CA VAL A 279 -26.72 31.38 -9.27
C VAL A 279 -26.62 30.14 -10.16
N ASN A 280 -25.50 29.44 -10.06
CA ASN A 280 -25.19 28.15 -10.66
C ASN A 280 -24.49 27.31 -9.59
N GLU A 281 -25.25 26.75 -8.64
CA GLU A 281 -24.70 26.12 -7.44
C GLU A 281 -23.58 25.11 -7.76
N VAL A 282 -22.51 25.18 -6.98
CA VAL A 282 -21.36 24.27 -7.09
C VAL A 282 -20.95 23.76 -5.70
N CYS A 283 -20.42 22.55 -5.66
CA CYS A 283 -19.73 22.03 -4.50
C CYS A 283 -18.23 22.13 -4.73
N ALA A 284 -17.55 22.92 -3.91
CA ALA A 284 -16.13 23.16 -4.03
C ALA A 284 -15.35 22.31 -3.01
N THR A 285 -14.26 21.71 -3.46
CA THR A 285 -13.28 21.01 -2.64
C THR A 285 -12.14 21.97 -2.29
N TYR A 286 -11.85 22.12 -1.00
CA TYR A 286 -10.81 22.99 -0.50
C TYR A 286 -9.99 22.31 0.60
N GLN A 287 -8.76 22.78 0.80
CA GLN A 287 -7.88 22.26 1.84
C GLN A 287 -8.30 22.79 3.21
N CYS A 288 -8.56 21.90 4.15
CA CYS A 288 -8.93 22.24 5.53
C CYS A 288 -8.01 21.46 6.49
N ASN A 289 -7.03 22.15 7.08
CA ASN A 289 -5.95 21.52 7.84
C ASN A 289 -5.21 20.48 6.96
N ASP A 290 -5.10 19.24 7.44
CA ASP A 290 -4.46 18.11 6.76
C ASP A 290 -5.47 17.22 6.00
N THR A 291 -6.72 17.66 5.81
CA THR A 291 -7.76 16.91 5.08
C THR A 291 -8.43 17.75 3.99
N THR A 292 -9.23 17.13 3.14
CA THR A 292 -10.06 17.80 2.13
C THR A 292 -11.48 18.01 2.67
N CYS A 293 -12.01 19.22 2.49
CA CYS A 293 -13.38 19.57 2.87
C CYS A 293 -14.19 19.99 1.65
N GLN A 294 -15.51 19.87 1.77
CA GLN A 294 -16.46 20.32 0.77
C GLN A 294 -17.31 21.49 1.29
N LYS A 295 -17.60 22.48 0.45
CA LYS A 295 -18.45 23.63 0.77
C LYS A 295 -19.24 24.06 -0.47
N GLU A 296 -20.50 24.43 -0.26
CA GLU A 296 -21.37 24.92 -1.30
C GLU A 296 -21.15 26.41 -1.59
N PHE A 297 -21.16 26.77 -2.86
CA PHE A 297 -21.07 28.16 -3.33
C PHE A 297 -22.19 28.44 -4.35
N GLN A 298 -22.60 29.70 -4.47
CA GLN A 298 -23.67 30.06 -5.41
C GLN A 298 -23.25 29.86 -6.86
N ASN A 299 -21.95 29.99 -7.17
CA ASN A 299 -21.40 29.72 -8.49
C ASN A 299 -19.90 29.38 -8.43
N SER A 300 -19.39 28.87 -9.55
CA SER A 300 -17.98 28.50 -9.72
C SER A 300 -17.02 29.66 -9.51
N CYS A 301 -17.40 30.89 -9.86
CA CYS A 301 -16.55 32.05 -9.64
C CYS A 301 -16.35 32.31 -8.13
N GLN A 302 -17.44 32.29 -7.35
CA GLN A 302 -17.37 32.44 -5.90
C GLN A 302 -16.57 31.31 -5.25
N ALA A 303 -16.72 30.08 -5.72
CA ALA A 303 -15.90 28.96 -5.27
C ALA A 303 -14.40 29.21 -5.50
N CYS A 304 -14.02 29.64 -6.70
CA CYS A 304 -12.62 29.93 -7.07
C CYS A 304 -12.10 31.28 -6.56
N LEU A 305 -12.94 32.11 -5.93
CA LEU A 305 -12.51 33.35 -5.27
C LEU A 305 -11.81 33.05 -3.94
N GLU A 306 -12.19 31.95 -3.28
CA GLU A 306 -11.54 31.48 -2.06
C GLU A 306 -10.16 30.89 -2.39
N SER A 307 -9.11 31.35 -1.69
CA SER A 307 -7.73 30.95 -2.01
C SER A 307 -7.39 29.50 -1.67
N THR A 308 -8.22 28.84 -0.89
CA THR A 308 -8.04 27.45 -0.45
C THR A 308 -8.76 26.45 -1.34
N THR A 309 -9.62 26.92 -2.26
CA THR A 309 -10.38 26.05 -3.16
C THR A 309 -9.48 25.48 -4.25
N ILE A 310 -9.47 24.16 -4.37
CA ILE A 310 -8.69 23.41 -5.34
C ILE A 310 -9.55 23.17 -6.59
N SER A 311 -10.75 22.63 -6.40
CA SER A 311 -11.65 22.27 -7.49
C SER A 311 -13.12 22.42 -7.11
N TYR A 312 -14.02 22.28 -8.09
CA TYR A 312 -15.47 22.26 -7.87
C TYR A 312 -16.17 21.30 -8.83
N ILE A 313 -17.32 20.78 -8.40
CA ILE A 313 -18.31 20.06 -9.22
C ILE A 313 -19.60 20.88 -9.29
N GLN A 314 -20.38 20.69 -10.35
CA GLN A 314 -21.64 21.38 -10.51
C GLN A 314 -22.74 20.71 -9.68
N GLY A 315 -23.52 21.48 -8.93
CA GLY A 315 -24.54 20.98 -8.02
C GLY A 315 -24.21 21.18 -6.54
N LYS A 316 -25.05 20.62 -5.67
CA LYS A 316 -24.90 20.69 -4.22
C LYS A 316 -23.87 19.68 -3.71
N CYS A 317 -23.29 19.94 -2.54
CA CYS A 317 -22.40 18.96 -1.95
C CYS A 317 -23.21 17.74 -1.53
N GLN A 318 -22.79 16.55 -1.97
CA GLN A 318 -23.38 15.32 -1.49
C GLN A 318 -23.00 15.16 -0.02
N THR A 319 -23.86 15.66 0.88
CA THR A 319 -23.78 15.23 2.26
C THR A 319 -24.04 13.73 2.24
N LEU A 320 -23.04 12.93 2.60
CA LEU A 320 -23.19 11.51 2.95
C LEU A 320 -24.13 11.42 4.16
N SER A 321 -25.39 11.72 3.94
CA SER A 321 -26.47 11.48 4.87
C SER A 321 -26.70 9.97 4.81
N GLY A 322 -26.14 9.25 5.78
CA GLY A 322 -26.22 7.80 5.94
C GLY A 322 -27.63 7.23 6.14
N THR A 323 -28.67 7.88 5.62
CA THR A 323 -30.08 7.51 5.76
C THR A 323 -30.68 6.89 4.49
N ILE A 324 -30.04 6.99 3.32
CA ILE A 324 -30.68 6.59 2.04
C ILE A 324 -30.48 5.11 1.69
N LEU A 325 -29.42 4.44 2.18
CA LEU A 325 -29.24 3.00 1.92
C LEU A 325 -30.24 2.09 2.68
N GLY A 326 -30.90 2.59 3.73
CA GLY A 326 -31.83 1.79 4.53
C GLY A 326 -33.21 1.58 3.90
N LEU A 327 -33.67 2.48 3.03
CA LEU A 327 -35.04 2.46 2.50
C LEU A 327 -35.19 1.69 1.18
N ALA A 328 -34.13 1.61 0.36
CA ALA A 328 -34.16 0.85 -0.89
C ALA A 328 -34.16 -0.68 -0.67
N LEU A 329 -33.49 -1.15 0.40
CA LEU A 329 -33.47 -2.57 0.78
C LEU A 329 -34.80 -3.05 1.41
N LEU A 330 -35.55 -2.15 2.06
CA LEU A 330 -36.86 -2.49 2.61
C LEU A 330 -37.96 -2.64 1.54
N LEU A 331 -37.83 -1.97 0.39
CA LEU A 331 -38.80 -2.06 -0.70
C LEU A 331 -38.63 -3.31 -1.58
N GLN A 332 -37.44 -3.93 -1.62
CA GLN A 332 -37.22 -5.20 -2.34
C GLN A 332 -37.62 -6.44 -1.53
N LEU A 333 -37.89 -6.30 -0.24
CA LEU A 333 -38.40 -7.38 0.62
C LEU A 333 -39.94 -7.49 0.63
N ILE A 334 -40.64 -6.57 -0.03
CA ILE A 334 -42.12 -6.48 -0.03
C ILE A 334 -42.73 -6.85 -1.40
N ILE A 335 -41.92 -7.02 -2.46
CA ILE A 335 -42.35 -7.46 -3.80
C ILE A 335 -41.78 -8.85 -4.07
#